data_AF-A0A941FKZ7-F1
#
_entry.id   AF-A0A941FKZ7-F1
#
_cell.length_a   1.000
_cell.length_b   1.000
_cell.length_c   1.000
_cell.angle_alpha   90.00
_cell.angle_beta   90.00
_cell.angle_gamma   90.00
#
_symmetry.space_group_name_H-M   'P 1'
#
loop_
_entity.id
_entity.type
_entity.pdbx_description
1 polymer ?
#
loop_
_entity_poly.entity_id
_entity_poly.type
_entity_poly.pdbx_seq_one_letter_code
_entity_poly.pdbx_strand_id
1 'polypeptide(L)'
;MLGVAISLPGFINPYTGYSEQAGAVTALINQNLKNLLEAKVPLRVEIENDGNCAAIAEKTSGNAQNCTDFICVTIGTGIGGDFC
;
A
#
# COMPACT_ATOMS: atom_id res chain seq x y z
N MET A 1 2.34 -20.62 1.90
CA MET A 1 2.27 -19.19 1.51
C MET A 1 0.80 -18.86 1.28
N LEU A 2 0.25 -17.82 1.93
CA LEU A 2 -1.20 -17.53 1.91
C LEU A 2 -1.60 -16.45 0.90
N GLY A 3 -0.66 -15.66 0.39
CA GLY A 3 -0.90 -14.58 -0.55
C GLY A 3 0.34 -13.72 -0.75
N VAL A 4 0.19 -12.66 -1.56
CA VAL A 4 1.18 -11.62 -1.80
C VAL A 4 0.54 -10.28 -1.44
N ALA A 5 1.23 -9.47 -0.64
CA ALA A 5 0.83 -8.09 -0.34
C ALA A 5 1.92 -7.14 -0.83
N ILE A 6 1.53 -6.03 -1.46
CA ILE A 6 2.45 -5.05 -2.03
C ILE A 6 2.14 -3.66 -1.48
N SER A 7 3.18 -3.06 -0.90
CA SER A 7 3.23 -1.64 -0.56
C SER A 7 3.79 -0.87 -1.76
N LEU A 8 2.98 -0.01 -2.39
CA LEU A 8 3.36 0.70 -3.61
C LEU A 8 3.21 2.23 -3.43
N PRO A 9 4.20 3.05 -3.85
CA PRO A 9 4.07 4.50 -3.75
C PRO A 9 3.04 5.04 -4.74
N GLY A 10 2.37 6.11 -4.34
CA GLY A 10 1.41 6.84 -5.17
C GLY A 10 -0.05 6.54 -4.86
N PHE A 11 -0.94 6.93 -5.77
CA PHE A 11 -2.39 6.81 -5.60
C PHE A 11 -2.89 5.49 -6.16
N ILE A 12 -3.08 4.54 -5.24
CA ILE A 12 -3.53 3.18 -5.52
C ILE A 12 -4.96 3.02 -5.05
N ASN A 13 -5.80 2.40 -5.89
CA ASN A 13 -7.11 1.95 -5.49
C ASN A 13 -6.98 0.53 -4.89
N PRO A 14 -7.11 0.35 -3.56
CA PRO A 14 -6.85 -0.94 -2.92
C PRO A 14 -7.91 -2.00 -3.26
N TYR A 15 -9.11 -1.59 -3.66
CA TYR A 15 -10.19 -2.51 -4.03
C TYR A 15 -9.98 -3.13 -5.41
N THR A 16 -9.46 -2.36 -6.36
CA THR A 16 -9.24 -2.82 -7.74
C THR A 16 -7.80 -3.21 -8.03
N GLY A 17 -6.84 -2.71 -7.24
CA GLY A 17 -5.39 -2.81 -7.52
C GLY A 17 -4.92 -1.91 -8.66
N TYR A 18 -5.75 -0.96 -9.10
CA TYR A 18 -5.39 0.02 -10.14
C TYR A 18 -4.55 1.16 -9.55
N SER A 19 -3.46 1.47 -10.24
CA SER A 19 -2.55 2.56 -9.91
C SER A 19 -2.83 3.77 -10.80
N GLU A 20 -3.45 4.81 -10.24
CA GLU A 20 -3.64 6.09 -10.95
C GLU A 20 -2.31 6.84 -11.06
N GLN A 21 -1.51 6.81 -9.99
CA GLN A 21 -0.12 7.23 -9.98
C GLN A 21 0.70 6.22 -9.19
N ALA A 22 1.92 5.96 -9.65
CA ALA A 22 2.85 5.02 -9.01
C ALA A 22 4.09 5.72 -8.44
N GLY A 23 3.97 7.00 -8.08
CA GLY A 23 5.09 7.83 -7.63
C GLY A 23 6.28 7.79 -8.60
N ALA A 24 7.43 7.36 -8.11
CA ALA A 24 8.66 7.23 -8.90
C ALA A 24 8.64 6.05 -9.88
N VAL A 25 7.73 5.07 -9.72
CA VAL A 25 7.67 3.87 -10.55
C VAL A 25 6.78 4.12 -11.77
N THR A 26 7.27 4.96 -12.68
CA THR A 26 6.47 5.43 -13.84
C THR A 26 5.89 4.32 -14.71
N ALA A 27 6.53 3.15 -14.75
CA ALA A 27 6.05 1.96 -15.47
C ALA A 27 4.71 1.41 -14.95
N LEU A 28 4.30 1.78 -13.74
CA LEU A 28 3.06 1.32 -13.11
C LEU A 28 1.97 2.40 -13.09
N ILE A 29 2.18 3.55 -13.73
CA ILE A 29 1.13 4.57 -13.90
C ILE A 29 0.06 4.02 -14.84
N ASN A 30 -1.21 4.14 -14.45
CA ASN A 30 -2.37 3.62 -15.17
C ASN A 30 -2.34 2.11 -15.42
N GLN A 31 -1.72 1.35 -14.52
CA GLN A 31 -1.64 -0.11 -14.58
C GLN A 31 -2.41 -0.76 -13.44
N ASN A 32 -2.95 -1.95 -13.68
CA ASN A 32 -3.51 -2.80 -12.63
C ASN A 32 -2.49 -3.88 -12.24
N LEU A 33 -1.66 -3.57 -11.25
CA LEU A 33 -0.59 -4.47 -10.83
C LEU A 33 -1.13 -5.77 -10.20
N LYS A 34 -2.30 -5.71 -9.54
CA LYS A 34 -2.96 -6.87 -8.94
C LYS A 34 -3.25 -7.93 -9.99
N ASN A 35 -3.95 -7.53 -11.06
CA ASN A 35 -4.27 -8.42 -12.18
C ASN A 35 -3.02 -8.97 -12.87
N LEU A 36 -2.00 -8.11 -13.07
CA LEU A 36 -0.74 -8.51 -13.71
C LEU A 36 0.01 -9.59 -12.92
N LEU A 37 -0.07 -9.55 -11.59
CA LEU A 37 0.56 -10.54 -10.72
C LEU A 37 -0.28 -11.78 -10.53
N GLU A 38 -1.60 -11.65 -10.34
CA GLU A 38 -2.50 -12.79 -10.24
C GLU A 38 -2.49 -13.65 -11.53
N ALA A 39 -2.20 -13.05 -12.68
CA ALA A 39 -1.98 -13.80 -13.93
C ALA A 39 -0.67 -14.64 -13.93
N LYS A 40 0.30 -14.32 -13.06
CA LYS A 40 1.62 -14.95 -13.00
C LYS A 40 1.81 -15.87 -11.81
N VAL A 41 1.08 -15.63 -10.72
CA VAL A 41 1.17 -16.44 -9.49
C VAL A 41 -0.21 -16.95 -9.10
N PRO A 42 -0.35 -18.23 -8.70
CA PRO A 42 -1.62 -18.79 -8.23
C PRO A 42 -1.89 -18.41 -6.77
N LEU A 43 -1.74 -17.12 -6.44
CA LEU A 43 -1.87 -16.58 -5.09
C LEU A 43 -2.73 -15.32 -5.14
N ARG A 44 -3.52 -15.09 -4.09
CA ARG A 44 -4.23 -13.83 -3.89
C ARG A 44 -3.24 -12.68 -3.76
N VAL A 45 -3.47 -11.60 -4.49
CA VAL A 45 -2.64 -10.39 -4.43
C VAL A 45 -3.44 -9.24 -3.84
N GLU A 46 -2.89 -8.55 -2.85
CA GLU A 46 -3.40 -7.27 -2.36
C GLU A 46 -2.35 -6.18 -2.52
N ILE A 47 -2.79 -4.97 -2.81
CA ILE A 47 -1.92 -3.81 -3.05
C ILE A 47 -2.51 -2.62 -2.32
N GLU A 48 -1.65 -1.88 -1.63
CA GLU A 48 -2.02 -0.70 -0.86
C GLU A 48 -0.92 0.36 -1.00
N ASN A 49 -1.28 1.63 -0.75
CA ASN A 49 -0.34 2.71 -0.67
C ASN A 49 0.71 2.46 0.44
N ASP A 50 1.93 2.95 0.23
CA ASP A 50 3.06 2.78 1.13
C ASP A 50 2.88 3.43 2.52
N GLY A 51 2.30 4.62 2.56
CA GLY A 51 1.93 5.29 3.79
C GLY A 51 0.83 4.54 4.56
N ASN A 52 -0.24 4.15 3.88
CA ASN A 52 -1.30 3.33 4.47
C ASN A 52 -0.76 2.01 5.03
N CYS A 53 0.18 1.38 4.32
CA CYS A 53 0.87 0.18 4.79
C CYS A 53 1.65 0.43 6.09
N ALA A 54 2.32 1.58 6.22
CA ALA A 54 3.00 1.98 7.45
C ALA A 54 2.01 2.17 8.60
N ALA A 55 0.89 2.85 8.36
CA ALA A 55 -0.18 2.99 9.36
C ALA A 55 -0.75 1.63 9.79
N ILE A 56 -1.07 0.74 8.85
CA ILE A 56 -1.55 -0.62 9.14
C ILE A 56 -0.52 -1.39 9.97
N ALA A 57 0.77 -1.29 9.67
CA ALA A 57 1.82 -1.94 10.43
C ALA A 57 1.88 -1.42 11.88
N GLU A 58 1.80 -0.10 12.08
CA GLU A 58 1.76 0.51 13.41
C GLU A 58 0.53 0.10 14.21
N LYS A 59 -0.63 -0.01 13.55
CA LYS A 59 -1.89 -0.45 14.16
C LYS A 59 -1.90 -1.95 14.49
N THR A 60 -1.25 -2.78 13.67
CA THR A 60 -1.31 -4.24 13.83
C THR A 60 -0.23 -4.77 14.76
N SER A 61 0.96 -4.16 14.76
CA SER A 61 2.12 -4.69 15.48
C SER A 61 3.07 -3.61 16.03
N GLY A 62 2.77 -2.34 15.80
CA GLY A 62 3.56 -1.23 16.34
C GLY A 62 2.93 -0.58 17.57
N ASN A 63 3.18 0.71 17.74
CA ASN A 63 2.79 1.44 18.95
C ASN A 63 1.32 1.89 18.95
N ALA A 64 0.65 1.85 17.79
CA ALA A 64 -0.73 2.31 17.63
C ALA A 64 -1.78 1.21 17.86
N GLN A 65 -1.39 0.01 18.31
CA GLN A 65 -2.31 -1.12 18.55
C GLN A 65 -3.53 -0.73 19.39
N ASN A 66 -3.32 0.04 20.46
CA ASN A 66 -4.36 0.46 21.39
C ASN A 66 -4.95 1.86 21.09
N CYS A 67 -4.54 2.50 20.00
CA CYS A 67 -5.06 3.81 19.59
C CYS A 67 -6.25 3.61 18.67
N THR A 68 -7.40 4.22 18.98
CA THR A 68 -8.56 4.19 18.08
C THR A 68 -8.32 5.04 16.84
N ASP A 69 -7.76 6.24 17.05
CA ASP A 69 -7.47 7.22 16.01
C ASP A 69 -6.00 7.61 16.11
N PHE A 70 -5.27 7.53 15.01
CA PHE A 70 -3.88 8.03 14.95
C PHE A 70 -3.49 8.47 13.54
N ILE A 71 -2.42 9.25 13.47
CA ILE A 71 -1.81 9.68 12.20
C ILE A 71 -0.39 9.14 12.16
N CYS A 72 -0.04 8.50 11.05
CA CYS A 72 1.34 8.18 10.72
C CYS A 72 1.89 9.30 9.82
N VAL A 73 3.03 9.89 10.19
CA VAL A 73 3.73 10.85 9.34
C VAL A 73 5.11 10.30 9.04
N THR A 74 5.34 9.97 7.78
CA THR A 74 6.63 9.47 7.30
C THR A 74 7.43 10.61 6.72
N ILE A 75 8.56 10.95 7.34
CA ILE A 75 9.46 12.03 6.90
C ILE A 75 10.73 11.41 6.34
N GLY A 76 10.93 11.52 5.03
CA GLY A 76 12.10 11.02 4.31
C GLY A 76 12.48 11.94 3.16
N THR A 77 12.75 11.39 1.97
CA THR A 77 12.96 12.20 0.75
C THR A 77 11.71 12.97 0.32
N GLY A 78 10.55 12.56 0.82
CA GLY A 78 9.28 13.29 0.77
C GLY A 78 8.55 13.18 2.12
N ILE A 79 7.32 13.69 2.17
CA ILE A 79 6.44 13.58 3.34
C ILE A 79 5.23 12.74 2.94
N GLY A 80 4.98 11.66 3.67
CA GLY A 80 3.75 10.87 3.61
C GLY A 80 2.94 11.06 4.88
N GLY A 81 1.61 11.04 4.77
CA GLY A 81 0.70 11.24 5.89
C GLY A 81 -0.52 10.37 5.74
N ASP A 82 -0.80 9.55 6.76
CA ASP A 82 -1.80 8.49 6.70
C ASP A 82 -2.60 8.46 7.99
N PHE A 83 -3.89 8.16 7.89
CA PHE A 83 -4.81 8.16 9.01
C PHE A 83 -5.42 6.76 9.18
N CYS A 84 -5.58 6.33 10.43
CA CYS A 84 -6.31 5.13 10.80
C CYS A 84 -7.29 5.45 11.92
#